data_AF-A0A2T6K5J3-F1
#
_entry.id   AF-A0A2T6K5J3-F1
#
_cell.length_a   1.000
_cell.length_b   1.000
_cell.length_c   1.000
_cell.angle_alpha   90.00
_cell.angle_beta   90.00
_cell.angle_gamma   90.00
#
_symmetry.space_group_name_H-M   'P 1'
#
loop_
_entity.id
_entity.type
_entity.pdbx_description
1 polymer ?
#
loop_
_entity_poly.entity_id
_entity_poly.type
_entity_poly.pdbx_seq_one_letter_code
_entity_poly.pdbx_strand_id
1 'polypeptide(L)'
;MNANLSDKIYQCMQEMKLSRTDLAKQSGIHLSEISRILNHKQSLSVCNLDEITLSLGLTEGALYSYYAEECFNVSRYLDKRKSEQFLYNCAVMGFEEQLHSILDAVLEERSKTIRNKNFVHIFAVAEQL
;
A
#
# COMPACT_ATOMS: atom_id res chain seq x y z
N MET A 1 1.31 -4.22 7.75
CA MET A 1 0.05 -4.60 7.10
C MET A 1 -1.05 -4.55 8.12
N ASN A 2 -2.00 -3.65 7.90
CA ASN A 2 -3.20 -3.38 8.66
C ASN A 2 -4.19 -4.54 8.48
N ALA A 3 -5.14 -4.62 9.41
CA ALA A 3 -6.10 -5.72 9.44
C ALA A 3 -6.95 -5.74 8.17
N ASN A 4 -7.44 -4.59 7.71
CA ASN A 4 -8.34 -4.49 6.55
C ASN A 4 -7.70 -5.01 5.26
N LEU A 5 -6.45 -4.61 4.98
CA LEU A 5 -5.69 -5.08 3.82
C LEU A 5 -5.38 -6.57 3.93
N SER A 6 -4.98 -7.03 5.12
CA SER A 6 -4.71 -8.44 5.38
C SER A 6 -5.95 -9.30 5.11
N ASP A 7 -7.09 -8.92 5.71
CA ASP A 7 -8.35 -9.64 5.59
C ASP A 7 -8.83 -9.67 4.15
N LYS A 8 -8.69 -8.55 3.42
CA LYS A 8 -9.05 -8.49 2.00
C LYS A 8 -8.20 -9.43 1.14
N ILE A 9 -6.87 -9.47 1.37
CA ILE A 9 -5.98 -10.40 0.66
C ILE A 9 -6.39 -11.85 0.97
N TYR A 10 -6.63 -12.20 2.24
CA TYR A 10 -7.05 -13.55 2.62
C TYR A 10 -8.40 -13.93 2.02
N GLN A 11 -9.36 -13.00 1.97
CA GLN A 11 -10.65 -13.22 1.31
C GLN A 11 -10.45 -13.57 -0.17
N CYS A 12 -9.68 -12.76 -0.91
CA CYS A 12 -9.41 -13.01 -2.32
C CYS A 12 -8.67 -14.34 -2.54
N MET A 13 -7.72 -14.70 -1.67
CA MET A 13 -7.05 -16.00 -1.73
C MET A 13 -8.05 -17.16 -1.56
N GLN A 14 -9.03 -17.05 -0.66
CA GLN A 14 -10.05 -18.08 -0.46
C GLN A 14 -10.98 -18.20 -1.67
N GLU A 15 -11.45 -17.07 -2.20
CA GLU A 15 -12.33 -17.02 -3.39
C GLU A 15 -11.65 -17.65 -4.61
N MET A 16 -10.36 -17.38 -4.79
CA MET A 16 -9.55 -17.89 -5.90
C MET A 16 -8.94 -19.28 -5.62
N LYS A 17 -9.15 -19.85 -4.42
CA LYS A 17 -8.56 -21.12 -3.95
C LYS A 17 -7.03 -21.16 -4.08
N LEU A 18 -6.37 -20.03 -3.81
CA LEU A 18 -4.92 -19.90 -3.90
C LEU A 18 -4.26 -20.19 -2.54
N SER A 19 -3.24 -21.05 -2.55
CA SER A 19 -2.35 -21.20 -1.41
C SER A 19 -1.26 -20.12 -1.39
N ARG A 20 -0.52 -19.99 -0.29
CA ARG A 20 0.67 -19.12 -0.22
C ARG A 20 1.74 -19.53 -1.25
N THR A 21 1.82 -20.82 -1.56
CA THR A 21 2.74 -21.36 -2.57
C THR A 21 2.33 -20.94 -3.97
N ASP A 22 1.03 -20.98 -4.26
CA ASP A 22 0.50 -20.51 -5.56
C ASP A 22 0.72 -19.01 -5.71
N LEU A 23 0.42 -18.24 -4.66
CA LEU A 23 0.63 -16.80 -4.64
C LEU A 23 2.11 -16.44 -4.87
N ALA A 24 3.04 -17.11 -4.19
CA ALA A 24 4.48 -16.92 -4.39
C ALA A 24 4.92 -17.25 -5.83
N LYS A 25 4.39 -18.34 -6.40
CA LYS A 25 4.70 -18.75 -7.77
C LYS A 25 4.18 -17.75 -8.81
N GLN A 26 2.97 -17.24 -8.61
CA GLN A 26 2.31 -16.31 -9.53
C GLN A 26 2.90 -14.90 -9.46
N SER A 27 3.19 -14.41 -8.26
CA SER A 27 3.72 -13.05 -8.04
C SER A 27 5.23 -12.93 -8.31
N GLY A 28 5.93 -14.05 -8.47
CA GLY A 28 7.40 -14.06 -8.51
C GLY A 28 8.07 -13.71 -7.18
N ILE A 29 7.30 -13.44 -6.12
CA ILE A 29 7.80 -13.15 -4.79
C ILE A 29 8.17 -14.48 -4.10
N HIS A 30 9.35 -14.52 -3.48
CA HIS A 30 9.81 -15.72 -2.80
C HIS A 30 8.83 -16.17 -1.69
N LEU A 31 8.59 -17.47 -1.55
CA LEU A 31 7.61 -18.02 -0.59
C LEU A 31 7.88 -17.59 0.86
N SER A 32 9.16 -17.49 1.26
CA SER A 32 9.52 -17.00 2.59
C SER A 32 9.14 -15.54 2.78
N GLU A 33 9.21 -14.71 1.74
CA GLU A 33 8.83 -13.31 1.76
C GLU A 33 7.31 -13.14 1.81
N ILE A 34 6.55 -13.85 0.96
CA ILE A 34 5.08 -13.93 1.06
C ILE A 34 4.67 -14.33 2.48
N SER A 35 5.31 -15.36 3.04
CA SER A 35 5.03 -15.80 4.40
C SER A 35 5.34 -14.73 5.45
N ARG A 36 6.42 -13.97 5.30
CA ARG A 36 6.75 -12.89 6.24
C ARG A 36 5.78 -11.71 6.12
N ILE A 37 5.40 -11.33 4.91
CA ILE A 37 4.41 -10.27 4.63
C ILE A 37 3.06 -10.64 5.24
N LEU A 38 2.53 -11.82 4.90
CA LEU A 38 1.20 -12.26 5.33
C LEU A 38 1.12 -12.61 6.83
N ASN A 39 2.26 -12.81 7.50
CA ASN A 39 2.33 -12.98 8.96
C ASN A 39 2.79 -11.68 9.67
N HIS A 40 2.75 -10.52 9.00
CA HIS A 40 3.12 -9.21 9.55
C HIS A 40 4.56 -9.10 10.08
N LYS A 41 5.47 -9.99 9.66
CA LYS A 41 6.91 -10.01 10.02
C LYS A 41 7.77 -9.20 9.05
N GLN A 42 7.18 -8.69 7.98
CA GLN A 42 7.83 -7.84 6.99
C GLN A 42 6.83 -6.80 6.49
N SER A 43 7.33 -5.61 6.19
CA SER A 43 6.55 -4.53 5.59
C SER A 43 6.19 -4.86 4.14
N LEU A 44 4.97 -4.52 3.73
CA LEU A 44 4.51 -4.64 2.35
C LEU A 44 4.84 -3.36 1.58
N SER A 45 5.60 -3.47 0.50
CA SER A 45 5.81 -2.37 -0.48
C SER A 45 4.65 -2.32 -1.46
N VAL A 46 4.46 -1.18 -2.14
CA VAL A 46 3.44 -1.05 -3.20
C VAL A 46 3.75 -1.98 -4.38
N CYS A 47 5.01 -2.13 -4.79
CA CYS A 47 5.37 -3.08 -5.85
C CYS A 47 4.97 -4.53 -5.49
N ASN A 48 5.25 -4.98 -4.26
CA ASN A 48 4.84 -6.32 -3.85
C ASN A 48 3.31 -6.43 -3.71
N LEU A 49 2.62 -5.33 -3.37
CA LEU A 49 1.16 -5.29 -3.40
C LEU A 49 0.63 -5.46 -4.82
N ASP A 50 1.21 -4.78 -5.81
CA ASP A 50 0.80 -4.87 -7.21
C ASP A 50 0.96 -6.31 -7.74
N GLU A 51 2.12 -6.94 -7.48
CA GLU A 51 2.35 -8.34 -7.86
C GLU A 51 1.37 -9.31 -7.17
N ILE A 52 1.07 -9.09 -5.89
CA ILE A 52 0.05 -9.87 -5.16
C ILE A 52 -1.33 -9.63 -5.79
N THR A 53 -1.68 -8.38 -6.12
CA THR A 53 -2.97 -7.99 -6.69
C THR A 53 -3.19 -8.68 -8.04
N LEU A 54 -2.19 -8.66 -8.92
CA LEU A 54 -2.21 -9.33 -10.22
C LEU A 54 -2.32 -10.86 -10.05
N SER A 55 -1.60 -11.44 -9.08
CA SER A 55 -1.67 -12.88 -8.78
C SER A 55 -3.05 -13.32 -8.29
N LEU A 56 -3.77 -12.42 -7.61
CA LEU A 56 -5.16 -12.65 -7.20
C LEU A 56 -6.14 -12.50 -8.38
N GLY A 57 -5.67 -12.20 -9.59
CA GLY A 57 -6.50 -11.98 -10.78
C GLY A 57 -7.21 -10.63 -10.78
N LEU A 58 -6.75 -9.68 -9.95
CA LEU A 58 -7.29 -8.33 -9.86
C LEU A 58 -6.46 -7.36 -10.72
N THR A 59 -7.05 -6.24 -11.11
CA THR A 59 -6.33 -5.16 -11.80
C THR A 59 -5.43 -4.41 -10.82
N GLU A 60 -4.31 -3.87 -11.32
CA GLU A 60 -3.47 -2.95 -10.55
C GLU A 60 -4.31 -1.81 -9.94
N GLY A 61 -3.97 -1.41 -8.71
CA GLY A 61 -4.73 -0.41 -7.95
C GLY A 61 -5.95 -0.95 -7.19
N ALA A 62 -6.42 -2.18 -7.46
CA ALA A 62 -7.62 -2.72 -6.81
C ALA A 62 -7.53 -2.80 -5.27
N LEU A 63 -6.31 -2.85 -4.72
CA LEU A 63 -6.06 -2.88 -3.28
C LEU A 63 -5.51 -1.54 -2.72
N TYR A 64 -5.41 -0.49 -3.53
CA TYR A 64 -4.80 0.78 -3.11
C TYR A 64 -5.58 1.50 -2.02
N SER A 65 -6.91 1.40 -2.02
CA SER A 65 -7.75 1.95 -0.94
C SER A 65 -7.39 1.37 0.43
N TYR A 66 -7.05 0.08 0.50
CA TYR A 66 -6.61 -0.59 1.73
C TYR A 66 -5.13 -0.31 2.06
N TYR A 67 -4.31 -0.03 1.04
CA TYR A 67 -2.88 0.27 1.20
C TYR A 67 -2.61 1.73 1.62
N ALA A 68 -3.54 2.66 1.38
CA ALA A 68 -3.37 4.06 1.78
C ALA A 68 -3.07 4.19 3.28
N GLU A 69 -3.69 3.37 4.13
CA GLU A 69 -3.40 3.34 5.56
C GLU A 69 -2.00 2.78 5.89
N GLU A 70 -1.47 1.84 5.08
CA GLU A 70 -0.11 1.32 5.26
C GLU A 70 0.95 2.39 5.09
N CYS A 71 0.67 3.44 4.33
CA CYS A 71 1.58 4.54 4.06
C CYS A 71 1.92 5.33 5.31
N PHE A 72 1.14 5.25 6.38
CA PHE A 72 1.43 5.92 7.65
C PHE A 72 2.14 4.98 8.62
N ASN A 73 3.15 5.52 9.32
CA ASN A 73 3.73 4.82 10.45
C ASN A 73 2.89 4.99 11.73
N VAL A 74 3.28 4.31 12.80
CA VAL A 74 2.59 4.36 14.11
C VAL A 74 2.47 5.77 14.70
N SER A 75 3.35 6.68 14.27
CA SER A 75 3.38 8.09 14.70
C SER A 75 2.71 9.03 13.68
N ARG A 76 1.91 8.50 12.74
CA ARG A 76 1.16 9.25 11.71
C ARG A 76 2.01 10.02 10.69
N TYR A 77 3.32 9.78 10.64
CA TYR A 77 4.12 10.27 9.53
C TYR A 77 3.94 9.37 8.31
N LEU A 78 3.92 9.96 7.12
CA LEU A 78 4.06 9.21 5.88
C LEU A 78 5.42 8.51 5.86
N ASP A 79 5.40 7.18 5.79
CA ASP A 79 6.60 6.36 5.59
C ASP A 79 7.06 6.54 4.15
N LYS A 80 8.23 7.15 3.98
CA LYS A 80 8.78 7.44 2.65
C LYS A 80 8.86 6.21 1.76
N ARG A 81 9.29 5.05 2.29
CA ARG A 81 9.50 3.83 1.49
C ARG A 81 8.19 3.22 0.98
N LYS A 82 7.09 3.44 1.68
CA LYS A 82 5.76 2.95 1.28
C LYS A 82 4.99 3.96 0.46
N SER A 83 5.04 5.22 0.87
CA SER A 83 4.16 6.27 0.35
C SER A 83 4.71 6.95 -0.91
N GLU A 84 6.02 7.05 -1.09
CA GLU A 84 6.61 7.79 -2.23
C GLU A 84 6.18 7.19 -3.58
N GLN A 85 6.46 5.90 -3.79
CA GLN A 85 6.06 5.21 -5.02
C GLN A 85 4.54 5.10 -5.14
N PHE A 86 3.84 4.88 -4.04
CA PHE A 86 2.38 4.79 -4.03
C PHE A 86 1.72 6.09 -4.50
N LEU A 87 2.15 7.24 -3.95
CA LEU A 87 1.64 8.56 -4.31
C LEU A 87 1.97 8.90 -5.78
N TYR A 88 3.19 8.60 -6.22
CA TYR A 88 3.59 8.78 -7.61
C TYR A 88 2.71 7.95 -8.56
N ASN A 89 2.57 6.65 -8.28
CA ASN A 89 1.72 5.74 -9.05
C ASN A 89 0.28 6.22 -9.11
N CYS A 90 -0.27 6.66 -7.97
CA CYS A 90 -1.64 7.17 -7.93
C CYS A 90 -1.82 8.42 -8.79
N ALA A 91 -0.86 9.35 -8.78
CA ALA A 91 -0.92 10.56 -9.59
C ALA A 91 -0.79 10.28 -11.08
N VAL A 92 0.15 9.41 -11.49
CA VAL A 92 0.37 9.07 -12.89
C VAL A 92 -0.79 8.25 -13.47
N MET A 93 -1.37 7.35 -12.68
CA MET A 93 -2.44 6.45 -13.13
C MET A 93 -3.86 6.99 -12.90
N GLY A 94 -4.00 8.17 -12.27
CA GLY A 94 -5.31 8.79 -12.04
C GLY A 94 -6.12 8.15 -10.90
N PHE A 95 -5.47 7.55 -9.90
CA PHE A 95 -6.11 7.05 -8.68
C PHE A 95 -6.43 8.19 -7.70
N GLU A 96 -7.31 9.09 -8.12
CA GLU A 96 -7.64 10.34 -7.41
C GLU A 96 -8.26 10.10 -6.03
N GLU A 97 -9.15 9.11 -5.90
CA GLU A 97 -9.77 8.78 -4.60
C GLU A 97 -8.72 8.39 -3.56
N GLN A 98 -7.71 7.63 -3.97
CA GLN A 98 -6.63 7.19 -3.11
C GLN A 98 -5.70 8.34 -2.74
N LEU A 99 -5.40 9.25 -3.68
CA LEU A 99 -4.68 10.49 -3.37
C LEU A 99 -5.43 11.36 -2.37
N HIS A 100 -6.72 11.60 -2.61
CA HIS A 100 -7.57 12.37 -1.71
C HIS A 100 -7.61 11.75 -0.31
N SER A 101 -7.70 10.42 -0.20
CA SER A 101 -7.68 9.75 1.10
C SER A 101 -6.41 10.03 1.92
N ILE A 102 -5.24 10.11 1.26
CA ILE A 102 -3.98 10.49 1.92
C ILE A 102 -3.99 11.98 2.28
N LEU A 103 -4.41 12.84 1.34
CA LEU A 103 -4.42 14.28 1.55
C LEU A 103 -5.35 14.68 2.71
N ASP A 104 -6.55 14.12 2.75
CA ASP A 104 -7.53 14.35 3.81
C ASP A 104 -6.95 13.90 5.16
N ALA A 105 -6.36 12.71 5.23
CA ALA A 105 -5.71 12.21 6.44
C ALA A 105 -4.56 13.11 6.93
N VAL A 106 -3.84 13.77 6.03
CA VAL A 106 -2.79 14.75 6.37
C VAL A 106 -3.39 16.10 6.78
N LEU A 107 -4.45 16.57 6.12
CA LEU A 107 -5.15 17.81 6.44
C LEU A 107 -5.80 17.76 7.83
N GLU A 108 -6.39 16.60 8.18
CA GLU A 108 -7.02 16.35 9.47
C GLU A 108 -6.02 16.13 10.62
N GLU A 109 -4.72 15.96 10.32
CA GLU A 109 -3.69 15.81 11.34
C GLU A 109 -3.57 17.07 12.22
N ARG A 110 -3.76 16.89 13.53
CA ARG A 110 -3.81 17.99 14.51
C ARG A 110 -2.42 18.53 14.83
N SER A 111 -1.41 17.67 14.82
CA SER A 111 -0.03 18.06 15.09
C SER A 111 0.55 18.83 13.90
N LYS A 112 0.75 20.14 14.08
CA LYS A 112 1.38 21.00 13.07
C LYS A 112 2.73 20.44 12.58
N THR A 113 3.51 19.86 13.49
CA THR A 113 4.82 19.28 13.15
C THR A 113 4.68 18.07 12.24
N ILE A 114 3.75 17.15 12.54
CA ILE A 114 3.53 15.95 11.73
C ILE A 114 2.98 16.37 10.36
N ARG A 115 1.93 17.20 10.37
CA ARG A 115 1.29 17.70 9.16
C ARG A 115 2.27 18.40 8.22
N ASN A 116 3.11 19.31 8.73
CA ASN A 116 4.10 20.00 7.91
C ASN A 116 5.13 19.04 7.30
N LYS A 117 5.59 18.03 8.05
CA LYS A 117 6.51 17.03 7.48
C LYS A 117 5.85 16.17 6.40
N ASN A 118 4.59 15.77 6.61
CA ASN A 118 3.84 15.03 5.61
C ASN A 118 3.62 15.85 4.34
N PHE A 119 3.31 17.15 4.46
CA PHE A 119 3.21 18.04 3.29
C PHE A 119 4.52 18.17 2.54
N VAL A 120 5.65 18.37 3.24
CA VAL A 120 6.98 18.40 2.58
C VAL A 120 7.22 17.12 1.78
N HIS A 121 6.86 15.97 2.34
CA HIS A 121 6.98 14.69 1.63
C HIS A 121 6.06 14.60 0.41
N ILE A 122 4.78 14.98 0.53
CA ILE A 122 3.83 15.00 -0.58
C ILE A 122 4.29 15.95 -1.70
N PHE A 123 4.75 17.15 -1.37
CA PHE A 123 5.27 18.10 -2.36
C PHE A 123 6.50 17.55 -3.06
N ALA A 124 7.41 16.89 -2.34
CA ALA A 124 8.58 16.25 -2.95
C ALA A 124 8.21 15.13 -3.94
N VAL A 125 7.08 14.46 -3.76
CA VAL A 125 6.56 13.51 -4.77
C VAL A 125 5.94 14.26 -5.95
N ALA A 126 5.16 15.31 -5.69
CA ALA A 126 4.51 16.10 -6.72
C ALA A 126 5.51 16.80 -7.66
N GLU A 127 6.68 17.20 -7.15
CA GLU A 127 7.78 17.77 -7.95
C GLU A 127 8.41 16.77 -8.94
N GLN A 128 8.10 15.47 -8.83
CA GLN A 128 8.61 14.42 -9.73
C GLN A 128 7.68 14.12 -10.92
N LEU A 129 6.48 14.71 -10.96
CA LEU A 129 5.48 14.55 -12.03
C LEU A 129 5.75 15.51 -13.20
#